data_AF-A0A545SDE2-F1
#
_entry.id   AF-A0A545SDE2-F1
#
_cell.length_a   1.000
_cell.length_b   1.000
_cell.length_c   1.000
_cell.angle_alpha   90.00
_cell.angle_beta   90.00
_cell.angle_gamma   90.00
#
_symmetry.space_group_name_H-M   'P 1'
#
loop_
_entity.id
_entity.type
_entity.pdbx_description
1 polymer ?
#
loop_
_entity_poly.entity_id
_entity_poly.type
_entity_poly.pdbx_seq_one_letter_code
_entity_poly.pdbx_strand_id
1 'polypeptide(L)'
;MKSKIKNISIRQKSATEVNNIYSVSFEQGGKFMTKEATKTLDVVKILIYHESKKAFVLVKQFRPLVYVNHPDLAIRYELCGGRVDKPLSYVDIAREEVLEECGFDVRCEDIQRVTQVVTGGTMTLYFVKVDDTMRVSDGGGIDNEMIEVVYLPLDEVRAFMFDENMPKRPALMFMLSWYLDGGFEI
;
A
#
# COMPACT_ATOMS: atom_id res chain seq x y z
N MET A 1 -28.03 -0.79 8.89
CA MET A 1 -26.91 -0.33 9.76
C MET A 1 -26.78 1.18 9.80
N LYS A 2 -26.64 1.90 8.67
CA LYS A 2 -26.68 3.38 8.66
C LYS A 2 -27.91 3.98 9.38
N SER A 3 -29.06 3.29 9.29
CA SER A 3 -30.30 3.64 9.98
C SER A 3 -30.26 3.63 11.52
N LYS A 4 -29.17 3.13 12.15
CA LYS A 4 -29.00 3.07 13.61
C LYS A 4 -28.05 4.15 14.17
N ILE A 5 -27.48 5.00 13.31
CA ILE A 5 -26.63 6.12 13.71
C ILE A 5 -27.37 7.43 13.39
N LYS A 6 -27.49 8.31 14.38
CA LYS A 6 -28.23 9.58 14.26
C LYS A 6 -27.40 10.74 14.80
N ASN A 7 -27.87 11.96 14.57
CA ASN A 7 -27.32 13.18 15.18
C ASN A 7 -25.79 13.32 14.99
N ILE A 8 -25.31 13.07 13.77
CA ILE A 8 -23.89 13.10 13.44
C ILE A 8 -23.42 14.55 13.32
N SER A 9 -22.37 14.91 14.05
CA SER A 9 -21.62 16.14 13.86
C SER A 9 -20.13 15.85 13.72
N ILE A 10 -19.47 16.60 12.85
CA ILE A 10 -18.06 16.43 12.52
C ILE A 10 -17.36 17.75 12.75
N ARG A 11 -16.30 17.72 13.55
CA ARG A 11 -15.43 18.87 13.80
C ARG A 11 -13.99 18.50 13.48
N GLN A 12 -13.34 19.26 12.61
CA GLN A 12 -11.90 19.11 12.37
C GLN A 12 -11.12 19.55 13.62
N LYS A 13 -10.23 18.69 14.11
CA LYS A 13 -9.32 18.98 15.24
C LYS A 13 -8.00 19.53 14.74
N SER A 14 -7.43 18.91 13.73
CA SER A 14 -6.18 19.33 13.10
C SER A 14 -6.12 18.89 11.64
N ALA A 15 -5.31 19.58 10.87
CA ALA A 15 -4.98 19.24 9.50
C ALA A 15 -3.49 19.38 9.27
N THR A 16 -2.93 18.42 8.58
CA THR A 16 -1.66 18.53 7.87
C THR A 16 -1.91 18.34 6.38
N GLU A 17 -0.89 18.49 5.55
CA GLU A 17 -1.00 18.27 4.10
C GLU A 17 -1.49 16.85 3.76
N VAL A 18 -1.17 15.87 4.61
CA VAL A 18 -1.40 14.44 4.34
C VAL A 18 -2.46 13.80 5.21
N ASN A 19 -2.75 14.35 6.40
CA ASN A 19 -3.69 13.76 7.35
C ASN A 19 -4.60 14.82 7.97
N ASN A 20 -5.90 14.57 7.94
CA ASN A 20 -6.89 15.39 8.63
C ASN A 20 -7.50 14.58 9.78
N ILE A 21 -7.46 15.13 10.99
CA ILE A 21 -8.03 14.51 12.18
C ILE A 21 -9.35 15.20 12.52
N TYR A 22 -10.39 14.39 12.68
CA TYR A 22 -11.74 14.83 12.99
C TYR A 22 -12.20 14.24 14.32
N SER A 23 -12.99 15.02 15.04
CA SER A 23 -13.88 14.56 16.10
C SER A 23 -15.25 14.30 15.48
N VAL A 24 -15.73 13.07 15.55
CA VAL A 24 -17.05 12.67 15.05
C VAL A 24 -17.93 12.31 16.24
N SER A 25 -18.95 13.12 16.50
CA SER A 25 -19.94 12.88 17.54
C SER A 25 -21.22 12.35 16.91
N PHE A 26 -21.80 11.31 17.49
CA PHE A 26 -23.00 10.66 16.96
C PHE A 26 -23.78 9.94 18.06
N GLU A 27 -25.05 9.65 17.79
CA GLU A 27 -25.89 8.81 18.64
C GLU A 27 -25.97 7.39 18.06
N GLN A 28 -25.67 6.38 18.89
CA GLN A 28 -25.79 4.97 18.54
C GLN A 28 -26.48 4.21 19.68
N GLY A 29 -27.60 3.56 19.39
CA GLY A 29 -28.35 2.80 20.39
C GLY A 29 -28.83 3.64 21.58
N GLY A 30 -29.22 4.90 21.34
CA GLY A 30 -29.67 5.84 22.38
C GLY A 30 -28.56 6.45 23.24
N LYS A 31 -27.28 6.17 22.93
CA LYS A 31 -26.13 6.76 23.62
C LYS A 31 -25.39 7.72 22.68
N PHE A 32 -25.09 8.91 23.20
CA PHE A 32 -24.19 9.84 22.54
C PHE A 32 -22.74 9.43 22.78
N MET A 33 -21.95 9.45 21.72
CA MET A 33 -20.53 9.13 21.78
C MET A 33 -19.74 9.98 20.79
N THR A 34 -18.48 10.18 21.12
CA THR A 34 -17.52 10.90 20.27
C THR A 34 -16.34 9.99 19.98
N LYS A 35 -15.94 9.90 18.70
CA LYS A 35 -14.80 9.13 18.23
C LYS A 35 -13.89 10.02 17.40
N GLU A 36 -12.60 9.71 17.40
CA GLU A 36 -11.65 10.32 16.47
C GLU A 36 -11.65 9.56 15.16
N ALA A 37 -11.52 10.29 14.06
CA ALA A 37 -11.41 9.74 12.72
C ALA A 37 -10.31 10.47 11.97
N THR A 38 -9.54 9.74 11.17
CA THR A 38 -8.52 10.32 10.29
C THR A 38 -8.95 10.13 8.85
N LYS A 39 -8.97 11.21 8.09
CA LYS A 39 -9.06 11.14 6.62
C LYS A 39 -7.64 11.11 6.08
N THR A 40 -7.32 10.05 5.36
CA THR A 40 -6.06 9.87 4.64
C THR A 40 -6.31 10.01 3.15
N LEU A 41 -5.25 10.30 2.39
CA LEU A 41 -5.32 10.28 0.92
C LEU A 41 -5.56 8.85 0.40
N ASP A 42 -6.06 8.78 -0.83
CA ASP A 42 -6.10 7.54 -1.58
C ASP A 42 -4.67 7.13 -1.97
N VAL A 43 -4.45 5.83 -2.12
CA VAL A 43 -3.14 5.26 -2.46
C VAL A 43 -3.30 4.13 -3.47
N VAL A 44 -2.24 3.91 -4.25
CA VAL A 44 -2.10 2.74 -5.12
C VAL A 44 -1.00 1.84 -4.57
N LYS A 45 -1.19 0.53 -4.65
CA LYS A 45 -0.20 -0.46 -4.23
C LYS A 45 -0.13 -1.59 -5.24
N ILE A 46 1.09 -1.99 -5.59
CA ILE A 46 1.36 -2.89 -6.71
C ILE A 46 2.16 -4.08 -6.20
N LEU A 47 1.66 -5.29 -6.46
CA LEU A 47 2.46 -6.51 -6.37
C LEU A 47 3.14 -6.74 -7.71
N ILE A 48 4.47 -6.81 -7.71
CA ILE A 48 5.27 -6.98 -8.93
C ILE A 48 5.86 -8.39 -8.90
N TYR A 49 5.65 -9.17 -9.96
CA TYR A 49 6.27 -10.49 -10.11
C TYR A 49 7.29 -10.48 -11.25
N HIS A 50 8.54 -10.80 -10.92
CA HIS A 50 9.60 -10.93 -11.92
C HIS A 50 9.65 -12.35 -12.46
N GLU A 51 9.33 -12.52 -13.75
CA GLU A 51 9.14 -13.85 -14.35
C GLU A 51 10.45 -14.65 -14.43
N SER A 52 11.51 -14.05 -14.97
CA SER A 52 12.82 -14.71 -15.10
C SER A 52 13.44 -15.10 -13.74
N LYS A 53 13.31 -14.23 -12.74
CA LYS A 53 13.86 -14.47 -11.38
C LYS A 53 12.94 -15.33 -10.52
N LYS A 54 11.70 -15.57 -10.95
CA LYS A 54 10.66 -16.26 -10.16
C LYS A 54 10.53 -15.70 -8.74
N ALA A 55 10.53 -14.37 -8.64
CA ALA A 55 10.55 -13.66 -7.37
C ALA A 55 9.62 -12.45 -7.42
N PHE A 56 9.03 -12.11 -6.28
CA PHE A 56 8.33 -10.84 -6.11
C PHE A 56 9.32 -9.71 -5.91
N VAL A 57 9.04 -8.57 -6.54
CA VAL A 57 9.78 -7.33 -6.29
C VAL A 57 9.02 -6.55 -5.23
N LEU A 58 9.66 -6.40 -4.07
CA LEU A 58 9.16 -5.68 -2.91
C LEU A 58 10.03 -4.45 -2.66
N VAL A 59 9.52 -3.56 -1.83
CA VAL A 59 10.29 -2.40 -1.36
C VAL A 59 10.47 -2.46 0.15
N LYS A 60 11.61 -1.98 0.63
CA LYS A 60 11.87 -1.72 2.04
C LYS A 60 12.14 -0.25 2.27
N GLN A 61 11.51 0.31 3.29
CA GLN A 61 11.73 1.71 3.65
C GLN A 61 11.41 1.98 5.12
N PHE A 62 11.98 3.06 5.65
CA PHE A 62 11.72 3.53 7.00
C PHE A 62 10.30 4.08 7.15
N ARG A 63 9.60 3.65 8.20
CA ARG A 63 8.26 4.13 8.54
C ARG A 63 8.27 4.79 9.93
N PRO A 64 8.22 6.14 10.00
CA PRO A 64 8.27 6.87 11.26
C PRO A 64 7.21 6.44 12.29
N LEU A 65 5.99 6.14 11.83
CA LEU A 65 4.91 5.70 12.72
C LEU A 65 5.23 4.36 13.41
N VAL A 66 5.92 3.46 12.69
CA VAL A 66 6.37 2.19 13.28
C VAL A 66 7.51 2.46 14.25
N TYR A 67 8.48 3.31 13.87
CA TYR A 67 9.59 3.69 14.74
C TYR A 67 9.14 4.24 16.11
N VAL A 68 8.11 5.10 16.13
CA VAL A 68 7.58 5.67 17.39
C VAL A 68 7.10 4.60 18.37
N ASN A 69 6.59 3.47 17.87
CA ASN A 69 6.02 2.40 18.72
C ASN A 69 6.96 1.20 18.87
N HIS A 70 7.78 0.93 17.85
CA HIS A 70 8.65 -0.23 17.70
C HIS A 70 9.92 0.18 16.92
N PRO A 71 10.91 0.82 17.57
CA PRO A 71 12.12 1.32 16.92
C PRO A 71 12.86 0.27 16.09
N ASP A 72 12.98 -0.95 16.62
CA ASP A 72 13.70 -2.06 16.00
C ASP A 72 13.00 -2.64 14.76
N LEU A 73 11.73 -2.28 14.52
CA LEU A 73 10.89 -2.77 13.41
C LEU A 73 10.54 -1.66 12.41
N ALA A 74 11.24 -0.53 12.47
CA ALA A 74 10.90 0.66 11.70
C ALA A 74 11.12 0.53 10.19
N ILE A 75 12.04 -0.33 9.76
CA ILE A 75 12.26 -0.67 8.34
C ILE A 75 11.31 -1.79 7.98
N ARG A 76 10.46 -1.58 6.96
CA ARG A 76 9.31 -2.45 6.66
C ARG A 76 9.35 -2.94 5.23
N TYR A 77 9.01 -4.20 5.02
CA TYR A 77 8.71 -4.76 3.69
C TYR A 77 7.31 -4.34 3.26
N GLU A 78 7.20 -3.81 2.06
CA GLU A 78 5.96 -3.29 1.51
C GLU A 78 5.80 -3.62 0.03
N LEU A 79 4.56 -3.48 -0.45
CA LEU A 79 4.28 -3.36 -1.87
C LEU A 79 4.78 -2.00 -2.36
N CYS A 80 5.28 -1.97 -3.59
CA CYS A 80 5.53 -0.75 -4.32
C CYS A 80 4.26 0.12 -4.39
N GLY A 81 4.40 1.43 -4.34
CA GLY A 81 3.32 2.37 -4.65
C GLY A 81 3.23 3.57 -3.72
N GLY A 82 2.55 4.61 -4.19
CA GLY A 82 2.46 5.88 -3.49
C GLY A 82 1.04 6.44 -3.42
N ARG A 83 0.98 7.75 -3.23
CA ARG A 83 -0.25 8.49 -2.96
C ARG A 83 -0.90 8.94 -4.26
N VAL A 84 -2.22 9.07 -4.23
CA VAL A 84 -2.99 9.72 -5.29
C VAL A 84 -3.08 11.21 -4.94
N ASP A 85 -2.05 11.97 -5.28
CA ASP A 85 -1.91 13.40 -4.98
C ASP A 85 -1.68 14.29 -6.22
N LYS A 86 -1.66 13.68 -7.40
CA LYS A 86 -1.53 14.33 -8.71
C LYS A 86 -2.73 14.03 -9.61
N PRO A 87 -3.05 14.88 -10.61
CA PRO A 87 -4.21 14.72 -11.48
C PRO A 87 -3.99 13.66 -12.58
N LEU A 88 -3.56 12.46 -12.18
CA LEU A 88 -3.33 11.31 -13.05
C LEU A 88 -4.33 10.20 -12.74
N SER A 89 -4.50 9.27 -13.68
CA SER A 89 -5.28 8.06 -13.40
C SER A 89 -4.54 7.18 -12.38
N TYR A 90 -5.28 6.32 -11.67
CA TYR A 90 -4.66 5.48 -10.64
C TYR A 90 -3.65 4.48 -11.25
N VAL A 91 -3.86 4.07 -12.50
CA VAL A 91 -2.92 3.17 -13.20
C VAL A 91 -1.69 3.91 -13.70
N ASP A 92 -1.81 5.18 -14.09
CA ASP A 92 -0.65 6.02 -14.44
C ASP A 92 0.23 6.26 -13.22
N ILE A 93 -0.36 6.56 -12.06
CA ILE A 93 0.37 6.69 -10.80
C ILE A 93 1.05 5.36 -10.46
N ALA A 94 0.33 4.24 -10.59
CA ALA A 94 0.93 2.93 -10.33
C ALA A 94 2.13 2.63 -11.23
N ARG A 95 2.08 3.01 -12.52
CA ARG A 95 3.20 2.89 -13.45
C ARG A 95 4.40 3.73 -13.00
N GLU A 96 4.17 5.01 -12.65
CA GLU A 96 5.22 5.91 -12.20
C GLU A 96 5.93 5.35 -10.96
N GLU A 97 5.18 4.83 -9.99
CA GLU A 97 5.75 4.24 -8.78
C GLU A 97 6.58 2.97 -9.06
N VAL A 98 6.14 2.11 -9.99
CA VAL A 98 6.91 0.92 -10.41
C VAL A 98 8.24 1.33 -11.05
N LEU A 99 8.24 2.42 -11.83
CA LEU A 99 9.45 2.97 -12.43
C LEU A 99 10.38 3.60 -11.39
N GLU A 100 9.83 4.47 -10.53
CA GLU A 100 10.58 5.25 -9.54
C GLU A 100 11.12 4.38 -8.41
N GLU A 101 10.28 3.58 -7.76
CA GLU A 101 10.67 2.78 -6.60
C GLU A 101 11.42 1.51 -7.00
N CYS A 102 11.06 0.86 -8.13
CA CYS A 102 11.55 -0.48 -8.49
C CYS A 102 12.41 -0.53 -9.78
N GLY A 103 12.43 0.54 -10.59
CA GLY A 103 13.28 0.65 -11.77
C GLY A 103 12.77 -0.06 -13.03
N PHE A 104 11.48 -0.39 -13.10
CA PHE A 104 10.88 -1.06 -14.25
C PHE A 104 9.94 -0.14 -15.03
N ASP A 105 10.16 0.00 -16.34
CA ASP A 105 9.26 0.72 -17.24
C ASP A 105 8.22 -0.25 -17.81
N VAL A 106 7.01 -0.21 -17.24
CA VAL A 106 5.89 -1.08 -17.61
C VAL A 106 4.81 -0.31 -18.34
N ARG A 107 4.06 -0.97 -19.21
CA ARG A 107 2.92 -0.34 -19.88
C ARG A 107 1.68 -0.41 -18.99
N CYS A 108 0.81 0.60 -19.04
CA CYS A 108 -0.38 0.63 -18.20
C CYS A 108 -1.35 -0.52 -18.49
N GLU A 109 -1.44 -0.98 -19.73
CA GLU A 109 -2.26 -2.13 -20.11
C GLU A 109 -1.83 -3.45 -19.46
N ASP A 110 -0.57 -3.55 -19.04
CA ASP A 110 -0.03 -4.73 -18.35
C ASP A 110 -0.27 -4.68 -16.83
N ILE A 111 -0.67 -3.52 -16.29
CA ILE A 111 -1.01 -3.34 -14.87
C ILE A 111 -2.46 -3.75 -14.63
N GLN A 112 -2.63 -4.91 -14.02
CA GLN A 112 -3.94 -5.49 -13.73
C GLN A 112 -4.49 -4.98 -12.40
N ARG A 113 -5.73 -4.48 -12.40
CA ARG A 113 -6.43 -4.13 -11.16
C ARG A 113 -6.92 -5.39 -10.45
N VAL A 114 -6.52 -5.57 -9.20
CA VAL A 114 -6.94 -6.71 -8.37
C VAL A 114 -8.19 -6.37 -7.58
N THR A 115 -8.12 -5.37 -6.69
CA THR A 115 -9.24 -4.96 -5.84
C THR A 115 -8.99 -3.60 -5.19
N GLN A 116 -9.87 -3.17 -4.29
CA GLN A 116 -9.63 -2.03 -3.42
C GLN A 116 -10.10 -2.27 -1.98
N VAL A 117 -9.48 -1.59 -1.04
CA VAL A 117 -9.85 -1.59 0.38
C VAL A 117 -10.08 -0.17 0.85
N VAL A 118 -11.21 0.09 1.51
CA VAL A 118 -11.55 1.39 2.07
C VAL A 118 -11.28 1.37 3.58
N THR A 119 -10.45 2.31 4.04
CA THR A 119 -10.18 2.54 5.47
C THR A 119 -10.46 4.02 5.81
N GLY A 120 -9.42 4.84 6.03
CA GLY A 120 -9.53 6.31 6.09
C GLY A 120 -9.49 6.99 4.70
N GLY A 121 -8.90 6.29 3.73
CA GLY A 121 -8.93 6.57 2.30
C GLY A 121 -9.08 5.25 1.53
N THR A 122 -9.03 5.32 0.21
CA THR A 122 -9.11 4.15 -0.67
C THR A 122 -7.72 3.68 -1.06
N MET A 123 -7.39 2.42 -0.75
CA MET A 123 -6.20 1.74 -1.27
C MET A 123 -6.61 0.87 -2.44
N THR A 124 -6.14 1.20 -3.65
CA THR A 124 -6.32 0.37 -4.84
C THR A 124 -5.12 -0.57 -5.01
N LEU A 125 -5.40 -1.85 -5.21
CA LEU A 125 -4.38 -2.89 -5.35
C LEU A 125 -4.28 -3.35 -6.81
N TYR A 126 -3.05 -3.38 -7.31
CA TYR A 126 -2.69 -3.80 -8.65
C TYR A 126 -1.68 -4.94 -8.64
N PHE A 127 -1.57 -5.62 -9.76
CA PHE A 127 -0.59 -6.64 -10.05
C PHE A 127 0.04 -6.40 -11.42
N VAL A 128 1.34 -6.62 -11.54
CA VAL A 128 2.05 -6.54 -12.83
C VAL A 128 3.17 -7.57 -12.87
N LYS A 129 3.46 -8.07 -14.06
CA LYS A 129 4.61 -8.92 -14.33
C LYS A 129 5.71 -8.11 -14.98
N VAL A 130 6.96 -8.42 -14.64
CA VAL A 130 8.15 -7.77 -15.20
C VAL A 130 9.20 -8.80 -15.60
N ASP A 131 10.09 -8.38 -16.49
CA ASP A 131 11.31 -9.10 -16.84
C ASP A 131 12.51 -8.13 -16.94
N ASP A 132 13.69 -8.68 -17.22
CA ASP A 132 14.93 -7.90 -17.28
C ASP A 132 14.95 -6.90 -18.46
N THR A 133 14.08 -7.05 -19.48
CA THR A 133 14.00 -6.11 -20.62
C THR A 133 13.31 -4.80 -20.26
N MET A 134 12.48 -4.82 -19.21
CA MET A 134 11.76 -3.64 -18.69
C MET A 134 12.61 -2.85 -17.68
N ARG A 135 13.76 -3.36 -17.26
CA ARG A 135 14.63 -2.72 -16.26
C ARG A 135 15.37 -1.53 -16.87
N VAL A 136 15.17 -0.34 -16.31
CA VAL A 136 15.81 0.91 -16.80
C VAL A 136 16.65 1.63 -15.76
N SER A 137 16.48 1.32 -14.47
CA SER A 137 17.29 1.88 -13.37
C SER A 137 17.35 0.90 -12.21
N ASP A 138 18.07 1.25 -11.13
CA ASP A 138 18.09 0.42 -9.93
C ASP A 138 16.86 0.55 -9.01
N GLY A 139 15.94 1.47 -9.35
CA GLY A 139 14.87 1.92 -8.45
C GLY A 139 15.43 2.80 -7.32
N GLY A 140 14.72 2.83 -6.20
CA GLY A 140 15.14 3.56 -5.00
C GLY A 140 14.26 4.75 -4.61
N GLY A 141 13.26 5.06 -5.44
CA GLY A 141 12.37 6.21 -5.26
C GLY A 141 12.97 7.48 -5.84
N ILE A 142 12.30 8.61 -5.59
CA ILE A 142 12.72 9.94 -6.05
C ILE A 142 12.97 10.90 -4.89
N ASP A 143 13.60 12.03 -5.19
CA ASP A 143 13.88 13.11 -4.24
C ASP A 143 14.64 12.63 -2.99
N ASN A 144 13.96 12.61 -1.84
CA ASN A 144 14.52 12.25 -0.53
C ASN A 144 14.10 10.85 -0.08
N GLU A 145 13.49 10.07 -0.97
CA GLU A 145 13.16 8.69 -0.68
C GLU A 145 14.43 7.84 -0.58
N MET A 146 14.43 6.93 0.38
CA MET A 146 15.48 5.94 0.57
C MET A 146 14.82 4.58 0.61
N ILE A 147 14.67 3.98 -0.57
CA ILE A 147 13.97 2.72 -0.77
C ILE A 147 14.96 1.66 -1.23
N GLU A 148 14.92 0.50 -0.57
CA GLU A 148 15.67 -0.69 -1.00
C GLU A 148 14.73 -1.61 -1.78
N VAL A 149 15.11 -1.96 -3.01
CA VAL A 149 14.41 -2.97 -3.83
C VAL A 149 14.84 -4.36 -3.38
N VAL A 150 13.86 -5.22 -3.07
CA VAL A 150 14.10 -6.56 -2.54
C VAL A 150 13.40 -7.60 -3.39
N TYR A 151 14.11 -8.67 -3.73
CA TYR A 151 13.55 -9.81 -4.43
C TYR A 151 13.21 -10.90 -3.42
N LEU A 152 11.94 -11.28 -3.34
CA LEU A 152 11.44 -12.39 -2.53
C LEU A 152 11.15 -13.59 -3.45
N PRO A 153 11.99 -14.64 -3.44
CA PRO A 153 11.75 -15.85 -4.22
C PRO A 153 10.37 -16.45 -3.94
N LEU A 154 9.70 -16.95 -4.97
CA LEU A 154 8.33 -17.47 -4.88
C LEU A 154 8.20 -18.63 -3.86
N ASP A 155 9.22 -19.48 -3.77
CA ASP A 155 9.30 -20.61 -2.85
C ASP A 155 9.55 -20.19 -1.38
N GLU A 156 10.05 -18.98 -1.14
CA GLU A 156 10.28 -18.43 0.20
C GLU A 156 9.07 -17.67 0.76
N VAL A 157 8.08 -17.34 -0.08
CA VAL A 157 6.96 -16.46 0.29
C VAL A 157 6.25 -16.91 1.56
N ARG A 158 5.97 -18.21 1.71
CA ARG A 158 5.27 -18.71 2.91
C ARG A 158 6.12 -18.52 4.16
N ALA A 159 7.42 -18.84 4.11
CA ALA A 159 8.32 -18.63 5.24
C ALA A 159 8.39 -17.13 5.59
N PHE A 160 8.60 -16.28 4.59
CA PHE A 160 8.60 -14.83 4.74
C PHE A 160 7.33 -14.32 5.42
N MET A 161 6.15 -14.74 4.97
CA MET A 161 4.86 -14.25 5.49
C MET A 161 4.71 -14.47 7.00
N PHE A 162 5.19 -15.60 7.52
CA PHE A 162 5.06 -15.98 8.93
C PHE A 162 6.28 -15.64 9.78
N ASP A 163 7.36 -15.11 9.21
CA ASP A 163 8.50 -14.61 10.00
C ASP A 163 8.18 -13.25 10.65
N GLU A 164 8.09 -13.23 11.98
CA GLU A 164 7.81 -12.04 12.78
C GLU A 164 8.99 -11.05 12.84
N ASN A 165 10.20 -11.50 12.53
CA ASN A 165 11.40 -10.64 12.44
C ASN A 165 11.45 -9.84 11.13
N MET A 166 10.55 -10.14 10.19
CA MET A 166 10.43 -9.43 8.91
C MET A 166 9.13 -8.60 8.92
N PRO A 167 9.18 -7.37 9.47
CA PRO A 167 7.98 -6.57 9.66
C PRO A 167 7.40 -6.14 8.31
N LYS A 168 6.10 -6.39 8.12
CA LYS A 168 5.40 -6.29 6.83
C LYS A 168 4.04 -5.62 6.97
N ARG A 169 3.50 -5.05 5.88
CA ARG A 169 2.13 -4.51 5.88
C ARG A 169 1.09 -5.60 5.61
N PRO A 170 -0.12 -5.51 6.20
CA PRO A 170 -1.20 -6.45 5.91
C PRO A 170 -1.56 -6.55 4.42
N ALA A 171 -1.49 -5.44 3.68
CA ALA A 171 -1.74 -5.43 2.23
C ALA A 171 -0.75 -6.30 1.44
N LEU A 172 0.52 -6.34 1.86
CA LEU A 172 1.53 -7.21 1.26
C LEU A 172 1.17 -8.68 1.48
N MET A 173 0.83 -9.05 2.72
CA MET A 173 0.40 -10.42 3.04
C MET A 173 -0.85 -10.82 2.24
N PHE A 174 -1.84 -9.92 2.13
CA PHE A 174 -3.05 -10.17 1.36
C PHE A 174 -2.75 -10.41 -0.12
N MET A 175 -1.93 -9.58 -0.76
CA MET A 175 -1.59 -9.71 -2.17
C MET A 175 -0.75 -10.96 -2.46
N LEU A 176 0.17 -11.31 -1.56
CA LEU A 176 0.92 -12.57 -1.67
C LEU A 176 0.00 -13.79 -1.54
N SER A 177 -0.93 -13.79 -0.58
CA SER A 177 -1.95 -14.85 -0.48
C SER A 177 -2.81 -14.94 -1.73
N TRP A 178 -3.32 -13.81 -2.22
CA TRP A 178 -4.11 -13.77 -3.45
C TRP A 178 -3.37 -14.39 -4.64
N TYR A 179 -2.08 -14.10 -4.80
CA TYR A 179 -1.28 -14.73 -5.85
C TYR A 179 -1.13 -16.24 -5.64
N LEU A 180 -0.79 -16.68 -4.41
CA LEU A 180 -0.61 -18.09 -4.08
C LEU A 180 -1.89 -18.92 -4.25
N ASP A 181 -3.05 -18.29 -4.13
CA ASP A 181 -4.37 -18.92 -4.32
C ASP A 181 -4.83 -18.93 -5.79
N GLY A 182 -3.93 -18.62 -6.74
CA GLY A 182 -4.21 -18.67 -8.18
C GLY A 182 -4.75 -17.36 -8.77
N GLY A 183 -4.61 -16.24 -8.06
CA GLY A 183 -5.15 -14.94 -8.46
C GLY A 183 -4.69 -14.43 -9.83
N PHE A 184 -3.58 -14.94 -10.37
CA PHE A 184 -3.03 -14.56 -11.67
C PHE A 184 -3.65 -15.31 -12.87
N GLU A 185 -4.49 -16.33 -12.62
CA GLU A 185 -5.20 -17.10 -13.67
C GLU A 185 -6.63 -16.58 -13.94
N ILE A 186 -7.02 -15.45 -13.33
CA ILE A 186 -8.37 -14.85 -13.43
C ILE A 186 -8.38 -13.71 -14.44
#